data_AF-A0A8I1EC15-F1
#
_entry.id   AF-A0A8I1EC15-F1
#
_cell.length_a   1.000
_cell.length_b   1.000
_cell.length_c   1.000
_cell.angle_alpha   90.00
_cell.angle_beta   90.00
_cell.angle_gamma   90.00
#
_symmetry.space_group_name_H-M   'P 1'
#
loop_
_entity.id
_entity.type
_entity.pdbx_description
1 polymer ?
#
loop_
_entity_poly.entity_id
_entity_poly.type
_entity_poly.pdbx_seq_one_letter_code
_entity_poly.pdbx_strand_id
1 'polypeptide(L)' 'MEITSSLEPGTKVRYTELRVSRMDERGKKRFNGQVGVITGYRAQSSELPEPIVTFPKFGRFKEEKIFEVPWKDIELAE' A
#
# COMPACT_ATOMS: atom_id res chain seq x y z
N MET A 1 13.09 -1.73 -2.12
CA MET A 1 13.44 -3.05 -1.52
C MET A 1 12.26 -3.97 -1.78
N GLU A 2 12.47 -5.15 -2.35
CA GLU A 2 11.37 -6.10 -2.60
C GLU A 2 10.97 -6.79 -1.29
N ILE A 3 9.67 -6.88 -1.04
CA ILE A 3 9.12 -7.51 0.16
C ILE A 3 8.97 -9.00 -0.13
N THR A 4 9.79 -9.82 0.54
CA THR A 4 9.89 -11.28 0.31
C THR A 4 9.18 -12.11 1.40
N SER A 5 8.63 -11.46 2.42
CA SER A 5 7.88 -12.09 3.51
C SER A 5 6.72 -11.19 3.96
N SER A 6 5.72 -11.77 4.64
CA SER A 6 4.64 -10.98 5.21
C SER A 6 5.19 -10.07 6.31
N LEU A 7 4.82 -8.79 6.23
CA LEU A 7 5.22 -7.77 7.20
C LEU A 7 4.20 -7.70 8.35
N GLU A 8 4.61 -7.19 9.51
CA GLU A 8 3.66 -7.06 10.62
C GLU A 8 2.64 -5.94 10.36
N PRO A 9 1.36 -6.12 10.78
CA PRO A 9 0.44 -5.01 10.86
C PRO A 9 1.04 -3.86 11.69
N GLY A 10 0.89 -2.63 11.21
CA GLY A 10 1.57 -1.44 11.73
C GLY A 10 2.77 -1.00 10.87
N THR A 11 3.27 -1.87 9.99
CA THR A 11 4.38 -1.51 9.09
C THR A 11 3.95 -0.43 8.10
N LYS A 12 4.78 0.61 7.97
CA LYS A 12 4.58 1.71 7.03
C LYS A 12 5.06 1.32 5.65
N VAL A 13 4.20 1.57 4.67
CA VAL A 13 4.48 1.28 3.26
C VAL A 13 4.00 2.43 2.38
N ARG A 14 4.55 2.54 1.19
CA ARG A 14 4.05 3.44 0.14
C ARG A 14 4.02 2.71 -1.18
N TYR A 15 3.27 3.22 -2.15
CA TYR A 15 3.34 2.69 -3.51
C TYR A 15 4.69 3.01 -4.14
N THR A 16 5.22 2.07 -4.91
CA THR A 16 6.43 2.29 -5.73
C THR A 16 6.18 3.36 -6.77
N GLU A 17 7.23 4.07 -7.19
CA GLU A 17 7.13 5.09 -8.25
C GLU A 17 6.55 4.51 -9.54
N LEU A 18 6.93 3.27 -9.89
CA LEU A 18 6.39 2.57 -11.05
C LEU A 18 4.87 2.40 -10.93
N ARG A 19 4.36 1.99 -9.76
CA ARG A 19 2.92 1.85 -9.55
C ARG A 19 2.19 3.19 -9.66
N VAL A 20 2.74 4.24 -9.05
CA VAL A 20 2.17 5.61 -9.10
C VAL A 20 2.16 6.15 -10.53
N SER A 21 3.23 5.93 -11.31
CA SER A 21 3.33 6.41 -12.70
C SER A 21 2.23 5.86 -13.62
N ARG A 22 1.74 4.65 -13.32
CA ARG A 22 0.66 3.95 -14.03
C ARG A 22 -0.75 4.36 -13.59
N MET A 23 -0.89 5.15 -12.53
CA MET A 23 -2.18 5.66 -12.08
C MET A 23 -2.65 6.86 -12.92
N ASP A 24 -3.95 7.16 -12.84
CA ASP A 24 -4.53 8.38 -13.34
C ASP A 24 -4.05 9.61 -12.55
N GLU A 25 -4.35 10.82 -13.02
CA GLU A 25 -3.91 12.05 -12.34
C GLU A 25 -4.42 12.15 -10.90
N ARG A 26 -5.62 11.63 -10.63
CA ARG A 26 -6.21 11.64 -9.29
C ARG A 26 -5.46 10.70 -8.37
N GLY A 27 -5.16 9.48 -8.82
CA GLY A 27 -4.35 8.51 -8.09
C GLY A 27 -2.94 9.03 -7.83
N LYS A 28 -2.28 9.61 -8.84
CA LYS A 28 -0.97 10.27 -8.68
C LYS A 28 -1.00 11.34 -7.60
N LYS A 29 -1.98 12.25 -7.62
CA LYS A 29 -2.13 13.30 -6.60
C LYS A 29 -2.39 12.77 -5.19
N ARG A 30 -3.03 11.61 -5.08
CA ARG A 30 -3.37 11.01 -3.79
C ARG A 30 -2.21 10.20 -3.20
N PHE A 31 -1.53 9.43 -4.04
CA PHE A 31 -0.65 8.36 -3.60
C PHE A 31 0.83 8.62 -3.81
N ASN A 32 1.21 9.62 -4.62
CA ASN A 32 2.61 9.96 -4.83
C ASN A 32 3.25 10.44 -3.51
N GLY A 33 4.22 9.66 -3.00
CA GLY A 33 4.88 9.92 -1.72
C GLY A 33 4.01 9.69 -0.49
N GLN A 34 2.77 9.22 -0.64
CA GLN A 34 1.86 9.02 0.49
C GLN A 34 2.17 7.72 1.21
N VAL A 35 2.29 7.80 2.54
CA VAL A 35 2.55 6.65 3.39
C VAL A 35 1.23 6.07 3.91
N GLY A 36 1.04 4.78 3.67
CA GLY A 36 -0.01 3.95 4.25
C GLY A 36 0.55 3.01 5.30
N VAL A 37 -0.36 2.28 5.96
CA VAL A 37 -0.02 1.32 7.02
C VAL A 37 -0.67 -0.02 6.71
N ILE A 38 0.09 -1.11 6.84
CA ILE A 38 -0.47 -2.46 6.77
C ILE A 38 -1.37 -2.65 7.99
N THR A 39 -2.65 -2.91 7.76
CA THR A 39 -3.66 -3.08 8.82
C THR A 39 -4.09 -4.52 9.02
N GLY A 40 -3.60 -5.43 8.19
CA GLY A 40 -3.87 -6.85 8.30
C GLY A 40 -3.77 -7.55 6.96
N TYR A 41 -4.30 -8.76 6.92
CA TYR A 41 -4.30 -9.64 5.77
C TYR A 41 -5.68 -10.24 5.61
N ARG A 42 -6.11 -10.47 4.37
CA ARG A 42 -7.29 -11.30 4.14
C ARG A 42 -6.88 -12.76 4.29
N ALA A 43 -7.79 -13.60 4.77
CA ALA A 43 -7.58 -15.04 4.76
C ALA A 43 -7.46 -15.53 3.31
N GLN A 44 -6.23 -15.69 2.85
CA GLN A 44 -5.88 -16.25 1.56
C GLN A 44 -5.13 -17.56 1.80
N SER A 45 -5.28 -18.53 0.90
CA SER A 45 -4.53 -19.80 0.94
C SER A 45 -3.11 -19.66 0.38
N SER A 46 -2.64 -18.43 0.15
CA SER A 46 -1.30 -18.12 -0.36
C SER A 46 -0.27 -18.21 0.77
N GLU A 47 0.92 -18.72 0.46
CA GLU A 47 2.08 -18.71 1.37
C GLU A 47 2.49 -17.28 1.74
N LEU A 48 2.21 -16.31 0.86
CA LEU A 48 2.42 -14.89 1.09
C LEU A 48 1.12 -14.13 0.79
N PRO A 49 0.27 -13.87 1.80
CA PRO A 49 -1.00 -13.18 1.60
C PRO A 49 -0.75 -11.70 1.27
N GLU A 50 -1.57 -11.15 0.37
CA GLU A 50 -1.48 -9.73 0.03
C GLU A 50 -2.04 -8.87 1.18
N PRO A 51 -1.34 -7.80 1.58
CA PRO A 51 -1.72 -6.97 2.71
C PRO A 51 -2.94 -6.10 2.41
N ILE A 52 -3.59 -5.71 3.49
CA ILE A 52 -4.58 -4.63 3.50
C ILE A 52 -3.88 -3.35 3.97
N VAL A 53 -3.78 -2.36 3.09
CA VAL A 53 -3.09 -1.09 3.38
C VAL A 53 -4.12 0.01 3.61
N THR A 54 -4.00 0.71 4.73
CA THR A 54 -4.81 1.90 5.01
C THR A 54 -3.98 3.15 4.79
N PHE A 55 -4.43 4.02 3.88
CA PHE A 55 -3.85 5.33 3.64
C PHE A 55 -4.66 6.38 4.42
N PRO A 56 -4.03 7.18 5.30
CA PRO A 56 -4.74 8.17 6.10
C PRO A 56 -5.29 9.29 5.22
N LYS A 57 -6.22 10.07 5.77
CA LYS A 57 -6.76 11.27 5.13
C LYS A 57 -5.64 12.22 4.71
N PHE A 58 -5.68 12.70 3.47
CA PHE A 58 -4.73 13.68 2.93
C PHE A 58 -5.46 14.76 2.14
N GLY A 59 -5.39 16.01 2.62
CA GLY A 59 -6.12 17.13 2.04
C GLY A 59 -7.62 16.82 1.87
N ARG A 60 -8.10 16.83 0.62
CA ARG A 60 -9.49 16.50 0.26
C ARG A 60 -9.76 14.99 0.13
N PHE A 61 -8.73 14.16 0.12
CA PHE A 61 -8.87 12.71 -0.02
C PHE A 61 -9.16 12.12 1.36
N LYS A 62 -10.28 11.41 1.47
CA LYS A 62 -10.65 10.67 2.68
C LYS A 62 -9.64 9.54 2.92
N GLU A 63 -9.66 9.00 4.14
CA GLU A 63 -8.98 7.74 4.43
C GLU A 63 -9.42 6.65 3.44
N GLU A 64 -8.49 5.80 3.04
CA GLU A 64 -8.77 4.67 2.15
C GLU A 64 -8.16 3.39 2.66
N LYS A 65 -8.95 2.33 2.63
CA LYS A 65 -8.50 0.99 2.89
C LYS A 65 -8.48 0.22 1.58
N ILE A 66 -7.28 -0.15 1.14
CA ILE A 66 -7.05 -0.95 -0.06
C ILE A 66 -6.79 -2.38 0.38
N PHE A 67 -7.60 -3.30 -0.14
CA PHE A 67 -7.45 -4.73 0.11
C PHE A 67 -6.54 -5.33 -0.96
N GLU A 68 -5.82 -6.39 -0.58
CA GLU A 68 -5.10 -7.25 -1.53
C GLU A 68 -4.10 -6.43 -2.37
N VAL A 69 -3.26 -5.65 -1.69
CA VAL A 69 -2.26 -4.81 -2.35
C VAL A 69 -1.08 -5.69 -2.78
N PRO A 70 -0.75 -5.78 -4.08
CA PRO A 70 0.35 -6.62 -4.52
C PRO A 70 1.69 -6.16 -3.93
N TRP A 71 2.49 -7.10 -3.42
CA TRP A 71 3.79 -6.78 -2.81
C TRP A 71 4.75 -6.04 -3.76
N LYS A 72 4.68 -6.34 -5.06
CA LYS A 72 5.47 -5.66 -6.12
C LYS A 72 5.11 -4.18 -6.31
N ASP A 73 3.92 -3.77 -5.86
CA ASP A 73 3.40 -2.42 -6.05
C ASP A 73 3.76 -1.51 -4.88
N ILE A 74 4.26 -2.05 -3.77
CA ILE A 74 4.57 -1.31 -2.55
C ILE A 74 6.01 -1.52 -2.08
N GLU A 75 6.50 -0.56 -1.32
CA GLU A 75 7.80 -0.60 -0.68
C GLU A 75 7.72 -0.06 0.75
N LEU A 76 8.70 -0.39 1.58
CA LEU A 76 8.83 0.16 2.93
C LEU A 76 8.96 1.68 2.87
N ALA A 77 8.21 2.36 3.72
CA ALA A 77 8.36 3.80 3.93
C ALA A 77 9.15 4.03 5.22
N GLU A 78 10.35 4.61 5.09
CA GLU A 78 11.19 5.07 6.21
C GLU A 78 10.50 6.18 7.01
#